data_AF-A0A2A5XI90-F1
#
_entry.id   AF-A0A2A5XI90-F1
#
_cell.length_a   1.000
_cell.length_b   1.000
_cell.length_c   1.000
_cell.angle_alpha   90.00
_cell.angle_beta   90.00
_cell.angle_gamma   90.00
#
_symmetry.space_group_name_H-M   'P 1'
#
loop_
_entity.id
_entity.type
_entity.pdbx_description
1 polymer ?
#
loop_
_entity_poly.entity_id
_entity_poly.type
_entity_poly.pdbx_seq_one_letter_code
_entity_poly.pdbx_strand_id
1 'polypeptide(L)'
;MSKRIENFIGGKFIKSKNDTIPIYNPQVGKIIAEVVDSSNYDLDLAIESASSAYKIWSAYTLKERAEIFYEFRNQLIINLDSLSKSIVEENGKTYGEAKAEVLKGIELTEFACSMPQIINDEIQEVSKGVECRSSHESIGIVASIAPFNFPIMVPMWTIPNALILGNCMIFKPSEQTPIGVS
;
A
#
# COMPACT_ATOMS: atom_id res chain seq x y z
N MET A 1 -6.93 -18.96 20.37
CA MET A 1 -5.63 -18.85 19.69
C MET A 1 -5.56 -17.47 19.08
N SER A 2 -4.51 -16.69 19.37
CA SER A 2 -4.25 -15.40 18.74
C SER A 2 -4.15 -15.57 17.22
N LYS A 3 -4.70 -14.65 16.45
CA LYS A 3 -4.57 -14.64 14.98
C LYS A 3 -3.11 -14.32 14.63
N ARG A 4 -2.47 -15.14 13.81
CA ARG A 4 -1.12 -14.87 13.29
C ARG A 4 -1.18 -14.13 11.96
N ILE A 5 -0.46 -13.02 11.85
CA ILE A 5 -0.35 -12.17 10.67
C ILE A 5 0.98 -12.48 10.00
N GLU A 6 0.89 -13.02 8.80
CA GLU A 6 2.03 -13.46 7.98
C GLU A 6 2.35 -12.40 6.93
N ASN A 7 3.57 -12.42 6.38
CA ASN A 7 3.94 -11.52 5.28
C ASN A 7 3.13 -11.85 4.01
N PHE A 8 2.64 -10.83 3.30
CA PHE A 8 1.99 -10.98 2.01
C PHE A 8 2.99 -10.69 0.88
N ILE A 9 3.51 -11.75 0.24
CA ILE A 9 4.56 -11.66 -0.80
C ILE A 9 4.12 -12.46 -2.02
N GLY A 10 4.22 -11.85 -3.21
CA GLY A 10 3.88 -12.51 -4.47
C GLY A 10 2.41 -12.94 -4.57
N GLY A 11 1.50 -12.15 -3.98
CA GLY A 11 0.05 -12.40 -4.04
C GLY A 11 -0.45 -13.45 -3.04
N LYS A 12 0.36 -13.86 -2.05
CA LYS A 12 -0.02 -14.86 -1.04
C LYS A 12 0.63 -14.59 0.31
N PHE A 13 -0.01 -15.10 1.36
CA PHE A 13 0.58 -15.14 2.70
C PHE A 13 1.68 -16.21 2.78
N ILE A 14 2.89 -15.81 3.18
CA ILE A 14 4.04 -16.70 3.35
C ILE A 14 4.16 -17.08 4.81
N LYS A 15 3.99 -18.37 5.11
CA LYS A 15 4.19 -18.88 6.46
C LYS A 15 5.64 -18.72 6.88
N SER A 16 5.87 -17.94 7.92
CA SER A 16 7.19 -17.78 8.51
C SER A 16 7.41 -18.74 9.68
N LYS A 17 8.66 -19.10 9.93
CA LYS A 17 9.10 -19.79 11.17
C LYS A 17 9.73 -18.82 12.17
N ASN A 18 9.78 -17.53 11.85
CA ASN A 18 10.33 -16.52 12.73
C ASN A 18 9.44 -16.33 13.95
N ASP A 19 10.04 -15.68 14.95
CA ASP A 19 9.34 -15.17 16.11
C ASP A 19 8.26 -14.15 15.70
N THR A 20 7.37 -13.86 16.65
CA THR A 20 6.25 -12.96 16.44
C THR A 20 6.23 -11.86 17.49
N ILE A 21 5.71 -10.70 17.08
CA ILE A 21 5.49 -9.54 17.93
C ILE A 21 3.99 -9.53 18.32
N PRO A 22 3.66 -9.48 19.62
CA PRO A 22 2.26 -9.43 20.06
C PRO A 22 1.62 -8.08 19.75
N ILE A 23 0.39 -8.12 19.24
CA ILE A 23 -0.45 -6.95 19.00
C ILE A 23 -1.49 -6.87 20.11
N TYR A 24 -1.51 -5.75 20.81
CA TYR A 24 -2.41 -5.51 21.93
C TYR A 24 -3.60 -4.68 21.49
N ASN A 25 -4.79 -5.02 21.97
CA ASN A 25 -5.89 -4.08 22.00
C ASN A 25 -5.66 -3.10 23.16
N PRO A 26 -5.43 -1.80 22.88
CA PRO A 26 -5.08 -0.82 23.91
C PRO A 26 -6.23 -0.49 24.86
N GLN A 27 -7.48 -0.81 24.51
CA GLN A 27 -8.65 -0.56 25.36
C GLN A 27 -8.77 -1.58 26.50
N VAL A 28 -8.30 -2.81 26.28
CA VAL A 28 -8.42 -3.92 27.25
C VAL A 28 -7.08 -4.52 27.69
N GLY A 29 -5.98 -4.13 27.06
CA GLY A 29 -4.62 -4.61 27.37
C GLY A 29 -4.38 -6.10 27.03
N LYS A 30 -5.23 -6.69 26.17
CA LYS A 30 -5.13 -8.11 25.78
C LYS A 30 -4.53 -8.26 24.39
N ILE A 31 -3.80 -9.36 24.19
CA ILE A 31 -3.29 -9.73 22.87
C ILE A 31 -4.46 -10.14 21.98
N ILE A 32 -4.56 -9.53 20.80
CA ILE A 32 -5.58 -9.81 19.79
C ILE A 32 -5.03 -10.57 18.58
N ALA A 33 -3.75 -10.35 18.28
CA ALA A 33 -3.05 -10.96 17.16
C ALA A 33 -1.53 -10.97 17.42
N GLU A 34 -0.79 -11.65 16.56
CA GLU A 34 0.67 -11.71 16.56
C GLU A 34 1.16 -11.51 15.13
N VAL A 35 2.07 -10.56 14.90
CA VAL A 35 2.67 -10.32 13.57
C VAL A 35 4.05 -10.92 13.50
N VAL A 36 4.40 -11.51 12.36
CA VAL A 36 5.75 -12.05 12.13
C VAL A 36 6.81 -10.96 12.27
N ASP A 37 7.86 -11.25 13.03
CA ASP A 37 9.09 -10.45 13.04
C ASP A 37 9.92 -10.82 11.80
N SER A 38 9.82 -10.00 10.76
CA SER A 38 10.39 -10.28 9.45
C SER A 38 11.92 -10.22 9.45
N SER A 39 12.53 -11.26 8.90
CA SER A 39 13.98 -11.36 8.76
C SER A 39 14.48 -10.72 7.46
N ASN A 40 15.81 -10.59 7.32
CA ASN A 40 16.42 -10.19 6.05
C ASN A 40 16.07 -11.15 4.90
N TYR A 41 15.88 -12.44 5.20
CA TYR A 41 15.46 -13.43 4.20
C TYR A 41 14.05 -13.15 3.68
N ASP A 42 13.12 -12.72 4.54
CA ASP A 42 11.77 -12.34 4.12
C ASP A 42 11.79 -11.09 3.23
N LEU A 43 12.69 -10.14 3.53
CA LEU A 43 12.91 -8.96 2.70
C LEU A 43 13.48 -9.34 1.32
N ASP A 44 14.45 -10.24 1.25
CA ASP A 44 15.03 -10.72 -0.02
C ASP A 44 13.95 -11.38 -0.90
N LEU A 45 13.06 -12.18 -0.31
CA LEU A 45 11.91 -12.76 -1.02
C LEU A 45 10.94 -11.69 -1.55
N ALA A 46 10.69 -10.63 -0.77
CA ALA A 46 9.85 -9.52 -1.19
C ALA A 46 10.49 -8.75 -2.37
N ILE A 47 11.81 -8.51 -2.32
CA ILE A 47 12.57 -7.86 -3.39
C ILE A 47 12.54 -8.70 -4.67
N GLU A 48 12.78 -10.01 -4.58
CA GLU A 48 12.75 -10.91 -5.74
C GLU A 48 11.36 -10.93 -6.39
N SER A 49 10.30 -11.02 -5.57
CA SER A 49 8.92 -10.97 -6.05
C SER A 49 8.59 -9.64 -6.73
N ALA A 50 8.98 -8.52 -6.12
CA ALA A 50 8.72 -7.19 -6.67
C ALA A 50 9.50 -6.95 -7.97
N SER A 51 10.75 -7.42 -8.05
CA SER A 51 11.60 -7.34 -9.25
C SER A 51 11.00 -8.13 -10.42
N SER A 52 10.46 -9.32 -10.14
CA SER A 52 9.77 -10.14 -11.14
C SER A 52 8.48 -9.48 -11.63
N ALA A 53 7.69 -8.91 -10.70
CA ALA A 53 6.45 -8.21 -11.04
C ALA A 53 6.70 -6.91 -11.82
N TYR A 54 7.76 -6.16 -11.51
CA TYR A 54 8.06 -4.88 -12.15
C TYR A 54 8.19 -4.99 -13.66
N LYS A 55 8.83 -6.06 -14.17
CA LYS A 55 8.99 -6.34 -15.61
C LYS A 55 7.66 -6.38 -16.37
N ILE A 56 6.57 -6.74 -15.69
CA ILE A 56 5.23 -6.82 -16.26
C ILE A 56 4.46 -5.54 -15.93
N TRP A 57 4.48 -5.11 -14.67
CA TRP A 57 3.70 -3.98 -14.16
C TRP A 57 4.09 -2.64 -14.78
N SER A 58 5.39 -2.40 -15.01
CA SER A 58 5.86 -1.15 -15.61
C SER A 58 5.43 -1.00 -17.07
N ALA A 59 5.16 -2.12 -17.75
CA ALA A 59 4.73 -2.13 -19.15
C ALA A 59 3.24 -1.82 -19.33
N TYR A 60 2.44 -1.84 -18.25
CA TYR A 60 1.03 -1.47 -18.32
C TYR A 60 0.93 0.03 -18.61
N THR A 61 -0.09 0.44 -19.36
CA THR A 61 -0.40 1.86 -19.54
C THR A 61 -0.94 2.47 -18.24
N LEU A 62 -0.86 3.80 -18.11
CA LEU A 62 -1.48 4.51 -16.98
C LEU A 62 -2.97 4.20 -16.85
N LYS A 63 -3.68 4.02 -17.97
CA LYS A 63 -5.11 3.69 -17.98
C LYS A 63 -5.37 2.30 -17.39
N GLU A 64 -4.63 1.28 -17.81
CA GLU A 64 -4.78 -0.10 -17.30
C GLU A 64 -4.51 -0.16 -15.80
N ARG A 65 -3.50 0.58 -15.32
CA ARG A 65 -3.24 0.69 -13.87
C ARG A 65 -4.36 1.44 -13.14
N ALA A 66 -4.93 2.49 -13.72
CA ALA A 66 -6.05 3.22 -13.14
C ALA A 66 -7.31 2.34 -12.98
N GLU A 67 -7.60 1.45 -13.93
CA GLU A 67 -8.73 0.51 -13.85
C GLU A 67 -8.64 -0.40 -12.61
N ILE A 68 -7.43 -0.85 -12.26
CA ILE A 68 -7.17 -1.61 -11.04
C ILE A 68 -7.44 -0.77 -9.78
N PHE A 69 -7.04 0.51 -9.79
CA PHE A 69 -7.28 1.40 -8.66
C PHE A 69 -8.74 1.82 -8.49
N TYR A 70 -9.54 1.85 -9.58
CA TYR A 70 -10.98 1.99 -9.47
C TYR A 70 -11.61 0.83 -8.72
N GLU A 71 -11.17 -0.41 -8.98
CA GLU A 71 -11.65 -1.57 -8.25
C GLU A 71 -11.15 -1.58 -6.80
N PHE A 72 -9.89 -1.22 -6.57
CA PHE A 72 -9.37 -1.05 -5.21
C PHE A 72 -10.18 -0.02 -4.40
N ARG A 73 -10.55 1.12 -5.00
CA ARG A 73 -11.44 2.12 -4.39
C ARG A 73 -12.80 1.52 -4.02
N ASN A 74 -13.40 0.74 -4.92
CA ASN A 74 -14.67 0.06 -4.65
C ASN A 74 -14.56 -0.88 -3.44
N GLN A 75 -13.47 -1.65 -3.37
CA GLN A 75 -13.23 -2.56 -2.25
C GLN A 75 -13.05 -1.82 -0.91
N LEU A 76 -12.37 -0.66 -0.91
CA LEU A 76 -12.27 0.18 0.29
C LEU A 76 -13.64 0.68 0.75
N ILE A 77 -14.52 1.08 -0.18
CA ILE A 77 -15.89 1.54 0.14
C ILE A 77 -16.72 0.38 0.71
N ILE A 78 -16.68 -0.78 0.07
CA ILE A 78 -17.43 -1.98 0.51
C ILE A 78 -16.98 -2.41 1.92
N ASN A 79 -15.68 -2.32 2.19
CA ASN A 79 -15.08 -2.74 3.47
C ASN A 79 -14.90 -1.58 4.46
N LEU A 80 -15.52 -0.41 4.23
CA LEU A 80 -15.33 0.78 5.06
C LEU A 80 -15.54 0.50 6.56
N ASP A 81 -16.63 -0.19 6.89
CA ASP A 81 -16.99 -0.51 8.27
C ASP A 81 -16.06 -1.54 8.91
N SER A 82 -15.68 -2.60 8.18
CA SER A 82 -14.78 -3.64 8.69
C SER A 82 -13.38 -3.10 8.92
N LEU A 83 -12.86 -2.30 8.00
CA LEU A 83 -11.57 -1.60 8.15
C LEU A 83 -11.60 -0.64 9.33
N SER A 84 -12.67 0.15 9.49
CA SER A 84 -12.82 1.07 10.62
C SER A 84 -12.81 0.32 11.96
N LYS A 85 -13.51 -0.82 12.06
CA LYS A 85 -13.52 -1.66 13.26
C LYS A 85 -12.14 -2.25 13.57
N SER A 86 -11.39 -2.68 12.54
CA SER A 86 -10.01 -3.16 12.71
C SER A 86 -9.13 -2.08 13.34
N ILE A 87 -9.18 -0.85 12.84
CA ILE A 87 -8.41 0.27 13.38
C ILE A 87 -8.79 0.55 14.84
N VAL A 88 -10.09 0.52 15.17
CA VAL A 88 -10.53 0.70 16.56
C VAL A 88 -9.94 -0.38 17.47
N GLU A 89 -9.91 -1.63 17.02
CA GLU A 89 -9.44 -2.77 17.81
C GLU A 89 -7.92 -2.71 18.09
N GLU A 90 -7.11 -2.37 17.08
CA GLU A 90 -5.64 -2.39 17.20
C GLU A 90 -5.04 -1.04 17.62
N ASN A 91 -5.57 0.07 17.11
CA ASN A 91 -5.03 1.41 17.38
C ASN A 91 -5.70 2.06 18.59
N GLY A 92 -6.96 1.73 18.86
CA GLY A 92 -7.70 2.23 20.02
C GLY A 92 -8.43 3.56 19.83
N LYS A 93 -8.28 4.22 18.67
CA LYS A 93 -9.01 5.46 18.35
C LYS A 93 -10.52 5.23 18.28
N THR A 94 -11.28 6.32 18.34
CA THR A 94 -12.75 6.23 18.23
C THR A 94 -13.16 5.75 16.83
N TYR A 95 -14.33 5.12 16.71
CA TYR A 95 -14.86 4.69 15.42
C TYR A 95 -15.01 5.84 14.42
N GLY A 96 -15.35 7.05 14.89
CA GLY A 96 -15.45 8.24 14.04
C GLY A 96 -14.11 8.62 13.42
N GLU A 97 -13.03 8.62 14.22
CA GLU A 97 -11.67 8.89 13.74
C GLU A 97 -11.19 7.78 12.79
N ALA A 98 -11.43 6.51 13.13
CA ALA A 98 -11.10 5.38 12.27
C ALA A 98 -11.81 5.45 10.91
N LYS A 99 -13.12 5.74 10.91
CA LYS A 99 -13.89 5.89 9.67
C LYS A 99 -13.40 7.06 8.83
N ALA A 100 -13.11 8.21 9.45
CA ALA A 100 -12.55 9.36 8.75
C ALA A 100 -11.20 9.03 8.09
N GLU A 101 -10.38 8.23 8.76
CA GLU A 101 -9.11 7.77 8.22
C GLU A 101 -9.28 6.90 6.97
N VAL A 102 -10.18 5.90 6.99
CA VAL A 102 -10.43 5.05 5.81
C VAL A 102 -10.99 5.87 4.65
N LEU A 103 -11.90 6.81 4.93
CA LEU A 103 -12.41 7.74 3.92
C LEU A 103 -11.30 8.56 3.29
N LYS A 104 -10.28 8.96 4.07
CA LYS A 104 -9.12 9.66 3.52
C LYS A 104 -8.24 8.77 2.67
N GLY A 105 -8.10 7.50 3.03
CA GLY A 105 -7.49 6.47 2.17
C GLY A 105 -8.21 6.31 0.82
N ILE A 106 -9.54 6.35 0.82
CA ILE A 106 -10.37 6.32 -0.39
C ILE A 106 -10.09 7.55 -1.27
N GLU A 107 -10.07 8.75 -0.69
CA GLU A 107 -9.80 9.99 -1.43
C GLU A 107 -8.40 10.00 -2.09
N LEU A 108 -7.39 9.44 -1.41
CA LEU A 108 -6.04 9.30 -1.97
C LEU A 108 -5.99 8.29 -3.11
N THR A 109 -6.81 7.25 -3.02
CA THR A 109 -6.98 6.28 -4.10
C THR A 109 -7.71 6.92 -5.30
N GLU A 110 -8.69 7.77 -5.06
CA GLU A 110 -9.38 8.56 -6.10
C GLU A 110 -8.42 9.53 -6.79
N PHE A 111 -7.54 10.19 -6.03
CA PHE A 111 -6.47 11.01 -6.61
C PHE A 111 -5.57 10.19 -7.51
N ALA A 112 -5.14 8.99 -7.07
CA ALA A 112 -4.38 8.09 -7.93
C ALA A 112 -5.17 7.76 -9.21
N CYS A 113 -6.46 7.44 -9.17
CA CYS A 113 -7.26 7.20 -10.38
C CYS A 113 -7.27 8.37 -11.39
N SER A 114 -7.00 9.60 -10.96
CA SER A 114 -6.91 10.79 -11.82
C SER A 114 -5.55 10.97 -12.51
N MET A 115 -4.53 10.17 -12.14
CA MET A 115 -3.16 10.27 -12.64
C MET A 115 -3.03 10.28 -14.18
N PRO A 116 -3.83 9.52 -14.97
CA PRO A 116 -3.77 9.58 -16.43
C PRO A 116 -4.09 10.96 -17.04
N GLN A 117 -4.75 11.86 -16.29
CA GLN A 117 -5.02 13.24 -16.72
C GLN A 117 -3.97 14.24 -16.21
N ILE A 118 -3.25 13.88 -15.13
CA ILE A 118 -2.27 14.74 -14.47
C ILE A 118 -0.89 14.57 -15.10
N ILE A 119 -0.49 13.33 -15.34
CA ILE A 119 0.82 12.99 -15.90
C ILE A 119 0.76 13.19 -17.41
N ASN A 120 1.46 14.21 -17.88
CA ASN A 120 1.62 14.51 -19.29
C ASN A 120 3.10 14.46 -19.64
N ASP A 121 3.41 13.79 -20.74
CA ASP A 121 4.72 13.89 -21.37
C ASP A 121 4.71 15.10 -22.31
N GLU A 122 5.81 15.83 -22.35
CA GLU A 122 5.93 17.07 -23.12
C GLU A 122 6.81 16.84 -24.35
N ILE A 123 6.40 17.38 -25.48
CA ILE A 123 7.19 17.41 -26.72
C ILE A 123 7.28 18.86 -27.18
N GLN A 124 8.49 19.36 -27.35
CA GLN A 124 8.76 20.72 -27.81
C GLN A 124 9.73 20.70 -29.00
N GLU A 125 9.34 21.32 -30.12
CA GLU A 125 10.28 21.60 -31.21
C GLU A 125 11.19 22.77 -30.78
N VAL A 126 12.46 22.46 -30.50
CA VAL A 126 13.45 23.44 -30.02
C VAL A 126 14.26 24.05 -31.17
N SER A 127 14.23 23.42 -32.35
CA SER A 127 14.80 23.92 -33.61
C SER A 127 14.17 23.16 -34.77
N LYS A 128 14.26 23.69 -35.99
CA LYS A 128 13.64 23.08 -37.18
C LYS A 128 14.07 21.62 -37.34
N GLY A 129 13.13 20.69 -37.16
CA GLY A 129 13.38 19.24 -37.23
C GLY A 129 14.09 18.63 -36.00
N VAL A 130 14.11 19.35 -34.86
CA VAL A 130 14.70 18.91 -33.59
C VAL A 130 13.67 19.05 -32.47
N GLU A 131 13.27 17.91 -31.90
CA GLU A 131 12.36 17.83 -30.76
C GLU A 131 13.13 17.55 -29.45
N CYS A 132 12.70 18.19 -28.37
CA CYS A 132 13.01 17.82 -27.00
C CYS A 132 11.79 17.14 -26.39
N ARG A 133 12.01 16.06 -25.64
CA ARG A 133 10.94 15.30 -24.97
C ARG A 133 11.23 15.16 -23.49
N SER A 134 10.21 15.36 -22.68
CA SER A 134 10.21 15.07 -21.25
C SER A 134 9.17 14.00 -20.98
N SER A 135 9.57 12.89 -20.36
CA SER A 135 8.66 11.82 -19.98
C SER A 135 8.79 11.44 -18.51
N HIS A 136 7.73 10.86 -17.96
CA HIS A 136 7.71 10.34 -16.59
C HIS A 136 7.70 8.82 -16.60
N GLU A 137 8.79 8.22 -16.13
CA GLU A 137 8.96 6.77 -16.07
C GLU A 137 8.98 6.27 -14.62
N SER A 138 8.54 5.03 -14.40
CA SER A 138 8.68 4.38 -13.11
C SER A 138 10.15 4.18 -12.75
N ILE A 139 10.48 4.30 -11.46
CA ILE A 139 11.85 4.19 -10.95
C ILE A 139 12.22 2.76 -10.51
N GLY A 140 11.25 1.84 -10.44
CA GLY A 140 11.48 0.44 -10.09
C GLY A 140 10.71 0.00 -8.85
N ILE A 141 11.45 -0.50 -7.86
CA ILE A 141 10.91 -0.94 -6.58
C ILE A 141 11.13 0.16 -5.56
N VAL A 142 10.06 0.60 -4.91
CA VAL A 142 10.11 1.59 -3.82
C VAL A 142 9.76 0.94 -2.49
N ALA A 143 10.25 1.53 -1.40
CA ALA A 143 9.88 1.13 -0.04
C ALA A 143 9.02 2.22 0.60
N SER A 144 7.99 1.81 1.35
CA SER A 144 7.18 2.71 2.16
C SER A 144 7.12 2.19 3.60
N ILE A 145 7.46 3.06 4.56
CA ILE A 145 7.48 2.75 6.00
C ILE A 145 6.45 3.64 6.67
N ALA A 146 5.46 3.05 7.34
CA ALA A 146 4.36 3.79 7.95
C ALA A 146 4.36 3.71 9.48
N PRO A 147 4.01 4.81 10.17
CA PRO A 147 3.85 4.85 11.62
C PRO A 147 2.51 4.23 12.08
N PHE A 148 2.36 4.04 13.39
CA PHE A 148 1.18 3.40 13.99
C PHE A 148 -0.08 4.27 14.05
N ASN A 149 0.07 5.60 14.05
CA ASN A 149 -1.01 6.52 14.39
C ASN A 149 -2.11 6.60 13.32
N PHE A 150 -1.78 6.31 12.06
CA PHE A 150 -2.72 6.26 10.94
C PHE A 150 -2.41 5.05 10.05
N PRO A 151 -2.78 3.84 10.50
CA PRO A 151 -2.43 2.59 9.85
C PRO A 151 -3.01 2.43 8.44
N ILE A 152 -4.04 3.18 8.04
CA ILE A 152 -4.62 3.15 6.68
C ILE A 152 -4.32 4.44 5.92
N MET A 153 -4.53 5.62 6.50
CA MET A 153 -4.39 6.87 5.74
C MET A 153 -2.94 7.12 5.30
N VAL A 154 -1.95 6.92 6.17
CA VAL A 154 -0.54 7.21 5.83
C VAL A 154 -0.02 6.22 4.78
N PRO A 155 -0.29 4.91 4.86
CA PRO A 155 0.03 4.00 3.75
C PRO A 155 -0.60 4.44 2.42
N MET A 156 -1.86 4.89 2.45
CA MET A 156 -2.55 5.37 1.24
C MET A 156 -1.98 6.68 0.67
N TRP A 157 -1.14 7.44 1.39
CA TRP A 157 -0.40 8.55 0.78
C TRP A 157 0.60 8.07 -0.28
N THR A 158 1.09 6.84 -0.13
CA THR A 158 2.19 6.31 -0.95
C THR A 158 1.77 5.16 -1.85
N ILE A 159 0.98 4.19 -1.33
CA ILE A 159 0.66 2.94 -2.03
C ILE A 159 -0.01 3.21 -3.39
N PRO A 160 -1.16 3.92 -3.48
CA PRO A 160 -1.85 4.09 -4.75
C PRO A 160 -1.02 4.88 -5.76
N ASN A 161 -0.36 5.95 -5.30
CA ASN A 161 0.41 6.85 -6.15
C ASN A 161 1.66 6.17 -6.72
N ALA A 162 2.43 5.45 -5.91
CA ALA A 162 3.62 4.75 -6.39
C ALA A 162 3.27 3.65 -7.39
N LEU A 163 2.25 2.85 -7.08
CA LEU A 163 1.83 1.73 -7.91
C LEU A 163 1.21 2.21 -9.23
N ILE A 164 0.36 3.25 -9.23
CA ILE A 164 -0.22 3.75 -10.48
C ILE A 164 0.82 4.42 -11.39
N LEU A 165 1.92 4.92 -10.83
CA LEU A 165 3.06 5.42 -11.60
C LEU A 165 3.97 4.30 -12.13
N GLY A 166 3.57 3.03 -12.00
CA GLY A 166 4.26 1.87 -12.58
C GLY A 166 5.34 1.27 -11.69
N ASN A 167 5.51 1.75 -10.46
CA ASN A 167 6.47 1.15 -9.52
C ASN A 167 5.88 -0.11 -8.87
N CYS A 168 6.74 -1.00 -8.40
CA CYS A 168 6.38 -1.98 -7.37
C CYS A 168 6.72 -1.43 -5.99
N MET A 169 6.02 -1.90 -4.95
CA MET A 169 6.24 -1.42 -3.59
C MET A 169 6.50 -2.57 -2.61
N ILE A 170 7.49 -2.38 -1.75
CA ILE A 170 7.64 -3.12 -0.49
C ILE A 170 7.13 -2.21 0.63
N PHE A 171 6.07 -2.64 1.30
CA PHE A 171 5.44 -1.86 2.36
C PHE A 171 5.77 -2.46 3.73
N LYS A 172 6.30 -1.63 4.64
CA LYS A 172 6.58 -2.00 6.03
C LYS A 172 5.66 -1.21 6.97
N PRO A 173 4.51 -1.77 7.39
CA PRO A 173 3.65 -1.12 8.36
C PRO A 173 4.31 -1.04 9.75
N SER A 174 3.65 -0.33 10.65
CA SER A 174 3.92 -0.41 12.08
C SER A 174 3.52 -1.78 12.61
N GLU A 175 4.41 -2.40 13.36
CA GLU A 175 4.18 -3.65 14.10
C GLU A 175 3.10 -3.52 15.19
N GLN A 176 2.78 -2.30 15.62
CA GLN A 176 1.72 -2.03 16.61
C GLN A 176 0.31 -2.08 16.02
N THR A 177 0.17 -1.76 14.73
CA THR A 177 -1.13 -1.66 14.05
C THR A 177 -1.09 -2.24 12.63
N PRO A 178 -0.72 -3.53 12.44
CA PRO A 178 -0.59 -4.12 11.12
C PRO A 178 -1.89 -4.75 10.58
N ILE A 179 -2.93 -4.95 11.38
CA ILE A 179 -4.13 -5.75 11.03
C ILE A 179 -4.90 -5.11 9.86
N GLY A 180 -5.13 -3.79 9.90
CA GLY A 180 -5.89 -3.10 8.85
C GLY A 180 -5.20 -3.07 7.48
N VAL A 181 -3.92 -3.44 7.41
CA VAL A 181 -3.07 -3.37 6.21
C VAL A 181 -2.38 -4.70 5.85
N SER A 182 -2.72 -5.80 6.54
CA SER A 182 -2.18 -7.14 6.30
C SER A 182 -3.25 -8.15 5.92
#